data_AF-A0A9D6EZ27-F1
#
_entry.id   AF-A0A9D6EZ27-F1
#
_cell.length_a   1.000
_cell.length_b   1.000
_cell.length_c   1.000
_cell.angle_alpha   90.00
_cell.angle_beta   90.00
_cell.angle_gamma   90.00
#
_symmetry.space_group_name_H-M   'P 1'
#
loop_
_entity.id
_entity.type
_entity.pdbx_description
1 polymer ?
#
loop_
_entity_poly.entity_id
_entity_poly.type
_entity_poly.pdbx_seq_one_letter_code
_entity_poly.pdbx_strand_id
1 'polypeptide(L)'
;MQMVKIHIPVRSDRAKALEALTVRGRVICLPENMFIVPEPALEMLQTLSVAYQELERGGFDYAEKALRDSLARENHYCSCR
;
A
#
# COMPACT_ATOMS: atom_id res chain seq x y z
N MET A 1 -10.77 -10.55 -6.24
CA MET A 1 -9.73 -10.24 -5.23
C MET A 1 -9.90 -8.78 -4.83
N GLN A 2 -10.02 -8.50 -3.53
CA GLN A 2 -10.16 -7.14 -2.99
C GLN A 2 -8.79 -6.56 -2.65
N MET A 3 -8.58 -5.31 -3.07
CA MET A 3 -7.39 -4.50 -2.85
C MET A 3 -7.77 -3.33 -1.96
N VAL A 4 -6.98 -3.09 -0.92
CA VAL A 4 -7.26 -2.06 0.08
C VAL A 4 -6.16 -1.02 0.05
N LYS A 5 -6.57 0.23 -0.12
CA LYS A 5 -5.73 1.41 -0.01
C LYS A 5 -5.63 1.80 1.46
N ILE A 6 -4.41 1.73 1.98
CA ILE A 6 -4.04 2.13 3.33
C ILE A 6 -3.03 3.27 3.28
N HIS A 7 -3.01 4.08 4.31
CA HIS A 7 -2.03 5.12 4.54
C HIS A 7 -1.25 4.80 5.81
N ILE A 8 0.07 4.77 5.73
CA ILE A 8 0.96 4.45 6.86
C ILE A 8 1.80 5.69 7.15
N PRO A 9 1.34 6.59 8.03
CA PRO A 9 2.08 7.82 8.33
C PRO A 9 3.37 7.55 9.11
N VAL A 10 3.45 6.44 9.83
CA VAL A 10 4.58 6.13 10.71
C VAL A 10 5.72 5.46 9.93
N ARG A 11 6.88 6.11 9.89
CA ARG A 11 8.06 5.63 9.15
C ARG A 11 8.53 4.25 9.60
N SER A 12 8.53 3.97 10.91
CA SER A 12 8.96 2.68 11.46
C SER A 12 8.02 1.54 11.06
N ASP A 13 6.72 1.82 11.01
CA ASP A 13 5.70 0.86 10.58
C ASP A 13 5.70 0.65 9.07
N ARG A 14 6.07 1.67 8.27
CA ARG A 14 6.29 1.48 6.82
C ARG A 14 7.37 0.45 6.52
N ALA A 15 8.47 0.44 7.26
CA ALA A 15 9.55 -0.51 7.02
C ALA A 15 9.08 -1.95 7.29
N LYS A 16 8.39 -2.16 8.42
CA LYS A 16 7.78 -3.45 8.77
C LYS A 16 6.71 -3.88 7.76
N ALA A 17 5.86 -2.94 7.36
CA ALA A 17 4.83 -3.17 6.37
C ALA A 17 5.47 -3.57 5.04
N LEU A 18 6.42 -2.79 4.51
CA LEU A 18 7.08 -3.07 3.25
C LEU A 18 7.78 -4.44 3.27
N GLU A 19 8.45 -4.80 4.35
CA GLU A 19 9.09 -6.10 4.52
C GLU A 19 8.07 -7.23 4.46
N ALA A 20 6.99 -7.15 5.27
CA ALA A 20 5.94 -8.17 5.30
C ALA A 20 5.16 -8.28 3.97
N LEU A 21 4.96 -7.14 3.31
CA LEU A 21 4.25 -7.02 2.05
C LEU A 21 5.07 -7.57 0.87
N THR A 22 6.38 -7.31 0.87
CA THR A 22 7.32 -7.85 -0.14
C THR A 22 7.38 -9.38 -0.12
N VAL A 23 7.25 -9.99 1.06
CA VAL A 23 7.26 -11.46 1.21
C VAL A 23 5.99 -12.11 0.63
N ARG A 24 4.83 -11.42 0.63
CA ARG A 24 3.52 -11.98 0.24
C ARG A 24 3.05 -11.62 -1.17
N GLY A 25 3.74 -10.74 -1.90
CA GLY A 25 3.51 -10.57 -3.34
C GLY A 25 3.32 -9.13 -3.81
N ARG A 26 2.46 -8.94 -4.82
CA ARG A 26 2.29 -7.66 -5.54
C ARG A 26 1.65 -6.61 -4.64
N VAL A 27 2.50 -5.74 -4.12
CA VAL A 27 2.11 -4.56 -3.35
C VAL A 27 2.40 -3.33 -4.18
N ILE A 28 1.44 -2.43 -4.17
CA ILE A 28 1.53 -1.17 -4.89
C ILE A 28 1.88 -0.10 -3.86
N CYS A 29 3.09 0.43 -3.96
CA CYS A 29 3.46 1.61 -3.19
C CYS A 29 3.02 2.84 -3.97
N LEU A 30 2.28 3.72 -3.29
CA LEU A 30 1.85 5.01 -3.80
C LEU A 30 2.65 6.12 -3.08
N PRO A 31 2.69 7.33 -3.65
CA PRO A 31 3.15 8.54 -2.98
C PRO A 31 2.39 8.84 -1.72
N GLU A 32 2.93 9.79 -0.97
CA GLU A 32 2.31 10.29 0.26
C GLU A 32 2.09 9.20 1.31
N ASN A 33 2.94 8.16 1.31
CA ASN A 33 2.86 7.02 2.25
C ASN A 33 1.58 6.19 2.12
N MET A 34 0.99 6.18 0.93
CA MET A 34 -0.15 5.33 0.62
C MET A 34 0.33 3.99 0.06
N PHE A 35 -0.41 2.93 0.35
CA PHE A 35 -0.11 1.58 -0.10
C PHE A 35 -1.40 0.91 -0.51
N ILE A 36 -1.41 0.20 -1.63
CA ILE A 36 -2.51 -0.69 -2.00
C ILE A 36 -2.02 -2.11 -1.80
N VAL A 37 -2.68 -2.81 -0.89
CA VAL A 37 -2.35 -4.16 -0.47
C VAL A 37 -3.55 -5.07 -0.69
N PRO A 38 -3.36 -6.37 -0.95
CA PRO A 38 -4.47 -7.30 -0.96
C PRO A 38 -5.06 -7.41 0.46
N GLU A 39 -6.38 -7.59 0.56
CA GLU A 39 -7.09 -7.77 1.85
C GLU A 39 -6.40 -8.74 2.84
N PRO A 40 -5.93 -9.94 2.45
CA PRO A 40 -5.22 -10.87 3.37
C PRO A 40 -3.88 -10.35 3.90
N ALA A 41 -3.35 -9.24 3.36
CA ALA A 41 -2.18 -8.57 3.92
C ALA A 41 -2.52 -7.63 5.07
N LEU A 42 -3.79 -7.19 5.22
CA LEU A 42 -4.20 -6.37 6.36
C LEU A 42 -4.10 -7.14 7.67
N GLU A 43 -4.47 -8.43 7.68
CA GLU A 43 -4.35 -9.30 8.85
C GLU A 43 -2.90 -9.40 9.35
N MET A 44 -1.93 -9.39 8.42
CA MET A 44 -0.51 -9.34 8.76
C MET A 44 -0.11 -7.99 9.39
N LEU A 45 -0.57 -6.88 8.82
CA LEU A 45 -0.29 -5.56 9.36
C LEU A 45 -0.85 -5.40 10.78
N GLN A 46 -2.05 -5.96 11.04
CA GLN A 46 -2.60 -6.03 12.40
C GLN A 46 -1.74 -6.90 13.32
N THR A 47 -1.31 -8.07 12.85
CA THR A 47 -0.43 -8.97 13.62
C THR A 47 0.90 -8.31 13.97
N LEU A 48 1.45 -7.51 13.06
CA LEU A 48 2.70 -6.76 13.23
C LEU A 48 2.53 -5.47 14.04
N SER A 49 1.30 -5.17 14.49
CA SER A 49 0.93 -3.93 15.18
C SER A 49 1.35 -2.67 14.40
N VAL A 50 1.22 -2.72 13.08
CA VAL A 50 1.50 -1.58 12.20
C VAL A 50 0.35 -0.60 12.31
N ALA A 51 0.66 0.65 12.66
CA ALA A 51 -0.32 1.74 12.61
C ALA A 51 -0.59 2.14 11.16
N TYR A 52 -1.74 1.71 10.62
CA TYR A 52 -2.22 2.09 9.29
C TYR A 52 -3.61 2.69 9.38
N GLN A 53 -3.93 3.55 8.41
CA GLN A 53 -5.25 4.13 8.23
C GLN A 53 -5.83 3.60 6.93
N GLU A 54 -6.97 2.91 7.02
CA GLU A 54 -7.69 2.47 5.83
C GLU A 54 -8.36 3.68 5.18
N LEU A 55 -8.03 3.92 3.92
CA LEU A 55 -8.63 5.01 3.15
C LEU A 55 -9.81 4.47 2.33
N GLU A 56 -9.55 3.46 1.51
CA GLU A 56 -10.57 2.89 0.61
C GLU A 56 -10.32 1.40 0.37
N ARG A 57 -11.41 0.65 0.19
CA ARG A 57 -11.39 -0.78 -0.18
C ARG A 57 -12.05 -0.91 -1.54
N GLY A 58 -11.41 -1.62 -2.47
CA GLY A 58 -11.91 -1.73 -3.84
C GLY A 58 -11.42 -2.96 -4.58
N GLY A 59 -11.93 -3.17 -5.79
CA GLY A 59 -11.44 -4.21 -6.70
C GLY A 59 -10.13 -3.82 -7.40
N PHE A 60 -9.67 -4.69 -8.29
CA PHE A 60 -8.45 -4.45 -9.09
C PHE A 60 -8.55 -3.20 -9.97
N ASP A 61 -9.74 -2.92 -10.52
CA ASP A 61 -10.05 -1.72 -11.33
C ASP A 61 -9.85 -0.42 -10.54
N TYR A 62 -10.25 -0.41 -9.27
CA TYR A 62 -10.03 0.71 -8.37
C TYR A 62 -8.54 0.93 -8.08
N ALA A 63 -7.80 -0.16 -7.82
CA ALA A 63 -6.36 -0.09 -7.60
C ALA A 63 -5.61 0.45 -8.83
N GLU A 64 -6.01 0.01 -10.03
CA GLU A 64 -5.44 0.47 -11.30
C GLU A 64 -5.74 1.95 -11.56
N LYS A 65 -6.97 2.40 -11.28
CA LYS A 65 -7.33 3.81 -11.43
C LYS A 65 -6.59 4.70 -10.42
N ALA A 66 -6.46 4.26 -9.17
CA ALA A 66 -5.70 4.96 -8.14
C ALA A 66 -4.21 5.04 -8.49
N LEU A 67 -3.64 3.94 -9.00
CA LEU A 67 -2.29 3.92 -9.58
C LEU A 67 -2.14 4.94 -10.71
N ARG A 68 -3.09 4.96 -11.66
CA ARG A 68 -3.06 5.87 -12.80
C ARG A 68 -3.18 7.34 -12.40
N ASP A 69 -4.05 7.65 -11.45
CA ASP A 69 -4.20 9.01 -10.90
C ASP A 69 -2.93 9.46 -10.16
N SER A 70 -2.33 8.51 -9.44
CA SER A 70 -1.09 8.75 -8.71
C SER A 70 0.12 8.93 -9.62
N LEU A 71 0.27 8.08 -10.64
CA LEU A 71 1.29 8.18 -11.69
C LEU A 71 1.10 9.44 -12.53
N ALA A 72 -0.15 9.86 -12.78
CA ALA A 72 -0.44 11.13 -13.44
C ALA A 72 -0.03 12.35 -12.59
N ARG A 73 0.03 12.20 -11.27
CA ARG A 73 0.58 13.21 -10.35
C ARG A 73 2.09 13.11 -10.15
N GLU A 74 2.71 11.98 -10.46
CA GLU A 74 4.13 11.74 -10.22
C GLU A 74 4.89 11.28 -11.47
N ASN A 75 5.45 12.25 -12.19
CA ASN A 75 6.63 12.05 -13.02
C ASN A 75 7.93 11.88 -12.19
N HIS A 76 7.83 11.45 -10.92
CA HIS A 76 8.98 11.16 -10.06
C HIS A 76 8.94 9.70 -9.61
N TYR A 77 9.64 8.87 -10.37
CA TYR A 77 10.06 7.53 -9.98
C TYR A 77 10.63 7.52 -8.56
N CYS A 78 9.90 6.97 -7.60
CA CYS A 78 10.51 6.51 -6.35
C CYS A 78 11.05 5.09 -6.61
N SER A 79 12.23 5.04 -7.22
CA SER A 79 13.05 3.84 -7.31
C SER A 79 13.42 3.40 -5.90
N CYS A 80 12.70 2.45 -5.34
CA CYS A 80 13.13 1.73 -4.13
C CYS A 80 14.39 0.91 -4.48
N ARG A 81 15.57 1.53 -4.34
CA ARG A 81 16.84 0.85 -4.14
C ARG A 81 17.35 1.21 -2.75
#